data_AF-L1Q9L1-F1
#
_entry.id   AF-L1Q9L1-F1
#
_cell.length_a   1.000
_cell.length_b   1.000
_cell.length_c   1.000
_cell.angle_alpha   90.00
_cell.angle_beta   90.00
_cell.angle_gamma   90.00
#
_symmetry.space_group_name_H-M   'P 1'
#
loop_
_entity.id
_entity.type
_entity.pdbx_description
1 polymer ?
#
loop_
_entity_poly.entity_id
_entity_poly.type
_entity_poly.pdbx_seq_one_letter_code
_entity_poly.pdbx_strand_id
1 'polypeptide(L)'
;MALYAISDLHLAFNVDKPMDIFGERWINHDEKIKNNWIEKINDDDTVLIAGDISWSMKWEDCKYDLDWISSLPGKKIISKGNHDFWWSSISKLNAMYENMKFLQNNYYAYNEYAICGTRGWLDPSSDKFNTKDEKIYAREQIRLKLSLDSAKKAGYEKIIVMIHYPPFADENGESDFTNIFKEYGVEKVIYGHLHGPSNIKAKEGIINGVEYIMTSCDFIDFNPIKILD
;
A
#
# COMPACT_ATOMS: atom_id res chain seq x y z
N MET A 1 -4.04 17.36 11.58
CA MET A 1 -4.32 15.96 11.21
C MET A 1 -3.40 15.70 10.06
N ALA A 2 -2.36 14.90 10.30
CA ALA A 2 -1.35 14.56 9.31
C ALA A 2 -1.70 13.24 8.60
N LEU A 3 -1.10 13.06 7.42
CA LEU A 3 -1.17 11.84 6.63
C LEU A 3 0.18 11.14 6.71
N TYR A 4 0.18 9.89 7.15
CA TYR A 4 1.37 9.04 7.19
C TYR A 4 1.23 7.87 6.21
N ALA A 5 2.33 7.21 5.88
CA ALA A 5 2.32 5.98 5.10
C ALA A 5 3.35 4.95 5.58
N ILE A 6 3.00 3.68 5.37
CA ILE A 6 3.84 2.49 5.56
C ILE A 6 3.28 1.36 4.69
N SER A 7 4.06 0.34 4.37
CA SER A 7 3.59 -0.89 3.74
C SER A 7 4.37 -2.09 4.25
N ASP A 8 3.94 -3.28 3.84
CA ASP A 8 4.68 -4.51 4.03
C ASP A 8 4.91 -4.83 5.51
N LEU A 9 3.86 -4.69 6.33
CA LEU A 9 3.93 -4.95 7.77
C LEU A 9 4.26 -6.42 8.07
N HIS A 10 3.84 -7.34 7.19
CA HIS A 10 4.14 -8.78 7.26
C HIS A 10 3.86 -9.40 8.63
N LEU A 11 2.75 -9.00 9.25
CA LEU A 11 2.36 -9.49 10.57
C LEU A 11 2.00 -10.99 10.52
N ALA A 12 2.28 -11.68 11.61
CA ALA A 12 2.11 -13.13 11.71
C ALA A 12 1.73 -13.56 13.14
N PHE A 13 0.89 -12.80 13.86
CA PHE A 13 0.62 -13.06 15.28
C PHE A 13 -0.05 -14.42 15.56
N ASN A 14 -0.75 -14.98 14.58
CA ASN A 14 -1.43 -16.28 14.70
C ASN A 14 -0.93 -17.33 13.69
N VAL A 15 0.21 -17.11 13.02
CA VAL A 15 0.82 -18.06 12.09
C VAL A 15 2.32 -18.19 12.33
N ASP A 16 2.85 -19.41 12.21
CA ASP A 16 4.28 -19.68 12.40
C ASP A 16 5.09 -19.28 11.15
N LYS A 17 5.30 -17.96 11.01
CA LYS A 17 6.10 -17.38 9.94
C LYS A 17 6.91 -16.19 10.44
N PRO A 18 7.99 -16.44 11.20
CA PRO A 18 8.81 -15.39 11.75
C PRO A 18 9.57 -14.66 10.63
N MET A 19 9.64 -13.33 10.71
CA MET A 19 10.29 -12.51 9.69
C MET A 19 11.81 -12.41 9.85
N ASP A 20 12.35 -12.76 11.02
CA ASP A 20 13.79 -12.76 11.31
C ASP A 20 14.62 -13.66 10.37
N ILE A 21 13.99 -14.67 9.76
CA ILE A 21 14.59 -15.51 8.71
C ILE A 21 15.01 -14.70 7.47
N PHE A 22 14.40 -13.53 7.26
CA PHE A 22 14.73 -12.61 6.15
C PHE A 22 15.80 -11.59 6.54
N GLY A 23 16.37 -11.70 7.74
CA GLY A 23 17.51 -10.93 8.23
C GLY A 23 17.26 -10.29 9.59
N GLU A 24 18.34 -9.98 10.31
CA GLU A 24 18.31 -9.45 11.68
C GLU A 24 17.48 -8.16 11.82
N ARG A 25 17.33 -7.40 10.73
CA ARG A 25 16.51 -6.18 10.73
C ARG A 25 15.04 -6.45 11.09
N TRP A 26 14.53 -7.64 10.80
CA TRP A 26 13.14 -8.04 11.05
C TRP A 26 12.87 -8.57 12.45
N ILE A 27 13.91 -8.77 13.27
CA ILE A 27 13.76 -9.15 14.68
C ILE A 27 12.89 -8.09 15.36
N ASN A 28 11.79 -8.54 15.98
CA ASN A 28 10.79 -7.71 16.65
C ASN A 28 10.27 -6.54 15.78
N HIS A 29 10.09 -6.76 14.48
CA HIS A 29 9.63 -5.72 13.55
C HIS A 29 8.27 -5.12 13.96
N ASP A 30 7.36 -5.94 14.48
CA ASP A 30 6.06 -5.52 14.99
C ASP A 30 6.19 -4.55 16.17
N GLU A 31 7.11 -4.81 17.10
CA GLU A 31 7.42 -3.89 18.21
C GLU A 31 8.04 -2.58 17.70
N LYS A 32 8.97 -2.66 16.73
CA LYS A 32 9.57 -1.47 16.10
C LYS A 32 8.50 -0.61 15.43
N ILE A 33 7.62 -1.22 14.63
CA ILE A 33 6.49 -0.55 13.99
C ILE A 33 5.63 0.12 15.05
N LYS A 34 5.21 -0.61 16.09
CA LYS A 34 4.34 -0.08 17.14
C LYS A 34 4.95 1.12 17.84
N ASN A 35 6.21 1.02 18.29
CA ASN A 35 6.88 2.08 19.04
C ASN A 35 7.02 3.34 18.18
N ASN A 36 7.50 3.21 16.94
CA ASN A 36 7.60 4.32 16.00
C ASN A 36 6.23 4.94 15.65
N TRP A 37 5.18 4.11 15.56
CA TRP A 37 3.83 4.55 15.24
C TRP A 37 3.23 5.40 16.38
N ILE A 38 3.24 4.89 17.61
CA ILE A 38 2.63 5.58 18.76
C ILE A 38 3.38 6.85 19.15
N GLU A 39 4.66 6.97 18.80
CA GLU A 39 5.44 8.19 19.04
C GLU A 39 5.06 9.35 18.10
N LYS A 40 4.47 9.06 16.94
CA LYS A 40 4.26 10.06 15.86
C LYS A 40 2.81 10.31 15.50
N ILE A 41 1.96 9.31 15.67
CA ILE A 41 0.60 9.28 15.12
C ILE A 41 -0.38 9.36 16.28
N ASN A 42 -1.32 10.31 16.19
CA ASN A 42 -2.45 10.42 17.11
C ASN A 42 -3.76 9.96 16.44
N ASP A 43 -4.87 9.95 17.20
CA ASP A 43 -6.15 9.43 16.73
C ASP A 43 -6.83 10.27 15.63
N ASP A 44 -6.47 11.54 15.49
CA ASP A 44 -6.98 12.40 14.44
C ASP A 44 -6.27 12.15 13.10
N ASP A 45 -5.01 11.67 13.13
CA ASP A 45 -4.20 11.42 11.94
C ASP A 45 -4.73 10.26 11.08
N THR A 46 -4.27 10.19 9.83
CA THR A 46 -4.58 9.08 8.92
C THR A 46 -3.31 8.39 8.45
N VAL A 47 -3.34 7.07 8.33
CA VAL A 47 -2.22 6.24 7.89
C VAL A 47 -2.62 5.42 6.66
N LEU A 48 -1.83 5.56 5.61
CA LEU A 48 -1.91 4.78 4.39
C LEU A 48 -1.09 3.49 4.55
N ILE A 49 -1.73 2.33 4.38
CA ILE A 49 -1.06 1.02 4.41
C ILE A 49 -1.08 0.42 3.00
N ALA A 50 0.03 0.50 2.27
CA ALA A 50 0.11 0.15 0.85
C ALA A 50 0.38 -1.35 0.56
N GLY A 51 -0.35 -2.22 1.25
CA GLY A 51 -0.34 -3.67 1.01
C GLY A 51 0.62 -4.48 1.88
N ASP A 52 0.49 -5.81 1.78
CA ASP A 52 1.26 -6.83 2.48
C ASP A 52 1.21 -6.65 4.00
N ILE A 53 -0.01 -6.71 4.51
CA ILE A 53 -0.33 -6.46 5.92
C ILE A 53 0.02 -7.67 6.77
N SER A 54 -0.35 -8.86 6.30
CA SER A 54 -0.31 -10.09 7.09
C SER A 54 0.07 -11.28 6.24
N TRP A 55 0.86 -12.18 6.82
CA TRP A 55 1.20 -13.48 6.26
C TRP A 55 0.08 -14.52 6.35
N SER A 56 -0.97 -14.24 7.12
CA SER A 56 -2.10 -15.14 7.31
C SER A 56 -2.80 -15.41 5.99
N MET A 57 -2.89 -16.69 5.59
CA MET A 57 -3.62 -17.05 4.37
C MET A 57 -5.13 -17.08 4.56
N LYS A 58 -5.58 -17.20 5.82
CA LYS A 58 -6.98 -17.35 6.20
C LYS A 58 -7.44 -16.14 7.00
N TRP A 59 -8.75 -15.90 6.94
CA TRP A 59 -9.38 -14.79 7.64
C TRP A 59 -9.25 -14.92 9.16
N GLU A 60 -9.44 -16.13 9.69
CA GLU A 60 -9.46 -16.41 11.13
C GLU A 60 -8.14 -16.04 11.80
N ASP A 61 -7.03 -16.29 11.10
CA ASP A 61 -5.69 -15.98 11.57
C ASP A 61 -5.35 -14.48 11.37
N CYS A 62 -5.74 -13.91 10.22
CA CYS A 62 -5.49 -12.50 9.91
C CYS A 62 -6.22 -11.55 10.88
N LYS A 63 -7.32 -11.99 11.49
CA LYS A 63 -8.06 -11.17 12.46
C LYS A 63 -7.16 -10.65 13.58
N TYR A 64 -6.22 -11.44 14.09
CA TYR A 64 -5.30 -11.02 15.15
C TYR A 64 -4.40 -9.86 14.69
N ASP A 65 -3.91 -9.94 13.45
CA ASP A 65 -3.08 -8.90 12.85
C ASP A 65 -3.87 -7.60 12.63
N LEU A 66 -5.12 -7.70 12.16
CA LEU A 66 -5.99 -6.53 11.95
C LEU A 66 -6.49 -5.91 13.26
N ASP A 67 -6.80 -6.72 14.27
CA ASP A 67 -7.15 -6.24 15.62
C ASP A 67 -5.98 -5.43 16.20
N TRP A 68 -4.75 -5.92 16.04
CA TRP A 68 -3.54 -5.22 16.46
C TRP A 68 -3.40 -3.87 15.73
N ILE A 69 -3.57 -3.83 14.40
CA ILE A 69 -3.53 -2.58 13.63
C ILE A 69 -4.64 -1.61 14.06
N SER A 70 -5.85 -2.13 14.29
CA SER A 70 -6.99 -1.31 14.74
C SER A 70 -6.72 -0.70 16.12
N SER A 71 -5.96 -1.37 16.98
CA SER A 71 -5.57 -0.87 18.30
C SER A 71 -4.53 0.26 18.30
N LEU A 72 -3.78 0.43 17.20
CA LEU A 72 -2.85 1.54 17.05
C LEU A 72 -3.61 2.86 16.83
N PRO A 73 -3.03 4.02 17.17
CA PRO A 73 -3.70 5.31 16.95
C PRO A 73 -3.87 5.64 15.46
N GLY A 74 -4.84 6.51 15.19
CA GLY A 74 -5.14 7.07 13.87
C GLY A 74 -6.15 6.25 13.05
N LYS A 75 -6.68 6.87 11.98
CA LYS A 75 -7.51 6.20 10.98
C LYS A 75 -6.62 5.53 9.93
N LYS A 76 -7.04 4.42 9.34
CA LYS A 76 -6.24 3.68 8.34
C LYS A 76 -6.99 3.59 7.02
N ILE A 77 -6.27 3.82 5.93
CA ILE A 77 -6.72 3.45 4.58
C ILE A 77 -5.74 2.41 4.05
N ILE A 78 -6.26 1.23 3.70
CA ILE A 78 -5.45 0.05 3.41
C ILE A 78 -5.67 -0.37 1.97
N SER A 79 -4.58 -0.56 1.22
CA SER A 79 -4.59 -1.21 -0.09
C SER A 79 -4.16 -2.67 0.04
N LYS A 80 -4.52 -3.49 -0.95
CA LYS A 80 -4.18 -4.90 -1.00
C LYS A 80 -2.78 -5.12 -1.56
N GLY A 81 -1.98 -5.97 -0.93
CA GLY A 81 -0.73 -6.50 -1.46
C GLY A 81 -0.85 -7.92 -2.02
N ASN A 82 0.28 -8.54 -2.37
CA ASN A 82 0.30 -9.90 -2.91
C ASN A 82 0.26 -11.00 -1.85
N HIS A 83 0.63 -10.71 -0.60
CA HIS A 83 0.57 -11.64 0.52
C HIS A 83 -0.76 -11.62 1.27
N ASP A 84 -1.63 -10.64 0.98
CA ASP A 84 -2.96 -10.53 1.58
C ASP A 84 -3.99 -11.50 0.96
N PHE A 85 -3.73 -12.81 1.07
CA PHE A 85 -4.62 -13.86 0.58
C PHE A 85 -5.95 -13.91 1.34
N TRP A 86 -5.94 -13.49 2.60
CA TRP A 86 -7.11 -13.35 3.48
C TRP A 86 -8.12 -12.28 3.01
N TRP A 87 -7.70 -11.38 2.10
CA TRP A 87 -8.51 -10.26 1.64
C TRP A 87 -9.73 -10.75 0.85
N SER A 88 -10.88 -10.69 1.53
CA SER A 88 -12.16 -11.20 1.05
C SER A 88 -13.05 -10.07 0.47
N SER A 89 -14.37 -10.16 0.66
CA SER A 89 -15.31 -9.15 0.19
C SER A 89 -15.04 -7.78 0.83
N ILE A 90 -14.92 -6.75 -0.01
CA ILE A 90 -14.65 -5.38 0.43
C ILE A 90 -15.73 -4.84 1.38
N SER A 91 -17.00 -5.21 1.17
CA SER A 91 -18.10 -4.81 2.05
C SER A 91 -17.99 -5.45 3.42
N LYS A 92 -17.52 -6.70 3.49
CA LYS A 92 -17.25 -7.37 4.77
C LYS A 92 -16.09 -6.69 5.49
N LEU A 93 -14.98 -6.45 4.78
CA LEU A 93 -13.79 -5.77 5.31
C LEU A 93 -14.12 -4.40 5.92
N ASN A 94 -14.85 -3.56 5.19
CA ASN A 94 -15.21 -2.21 5.62
C ASN A 94 -16.29 -2.14 6.71
N ALA A 95 -16.92 -3.26 7.07
CA ALA A 95 -17.89 -3.33 8.16
C ALA A 95 -17.26 -3.75 9.51
N MET A 96 -15.98 -4.16 9.52
CA MET A 96 -15.36 -4.77 10.71
C MET A 96 -14.74 -3.79 11.69
N TYR A 97 -14.22 -2.66 11.19
CA TYR A 97 -13.51 -1.70 12.01
C TYR A 97 -13.98 -0.29 11.68
N GLU A 98 -14.22 0.52 12.71
CA GLU A 98 -14.65 1.91 12.53
C GLU A 98 -13.50 2.79 12.03
N ASN A 99 -12.28 2.53 12.51
CA ASN A 99 -11.07 3.31 12.22
C ASN A 99 -10.26 2.78 11.02
N MET A 100 -10.73 1.77 10.29
CA MET A 100 -10.02 1.23 9.12
C MET A 100 -10.94 1.20 7.91
N LYS A 101 -10.37 1.56 6.76
CA LYS A 101 -11.03 1.52 5.45
C LYS A 101 -10.15 0.76 4.47
N PHE A 102 -10.74 -0.24 3.84
CA PHE A 102 -10.10 -1.06 2.83
C PHE A 102 -10.49 -0.52 1.45
N LEU A 103 -9.48 -0.28 0.63
CA LEU A 103 -9.57 0.35 -0.68
C LEU A 103 -9.65 -0.72 -1.78
N GLN A 104 -10.69 -0.67 -2.59
CA GLN A 104 -10.83 -1.51 -3.78
C GLN A 104 -11.89 -0.93 -4.72
N ASN A 105 -11.46 -0.52 -5.92
CA ASN A 105 -12.32 0.05 -6.97
C ASN A 105 -13.13 1.28 -6.51
N ASN A 106 -12.68 1.96 -5.47
CA ASN A 106 -13.27 3.16 -4.89
C ASN A 106 -12.15 4.12 -4.49
N TYR A 107 -12.50 5.24 -3.85
CA TYR A 107 -11.55 6.15 -3.24
C TYR A 107 -12.04 6.50 -1.83
N TYR A 108 -11.14 7.07 -1.02
CA TYR A 108 -11.50 7.73 0.24
C TYR A 108 -10.98 9.16 0.24
N ALA A 109 -11.74 10.08 0.83
CA ALA A 109 -11.35 11.47 0.94
C ALA A 109 -10.38 11.69 2.10
N TYR A 110 -9.38 12.54 1.89
CA TYR A 110 -8.51 13.10 2.91
C TYR A 110 -8.33 14.59 2.62
N ASN A 111 -9.04 15.45 3.34
CA ASN A 111 -9.13 16.90 3.03
C ASN A 111 -9.47 17.10 1.53
N GLU A 112 -8.65 17.86 0.79
CA GLU A 112 -8.83 18.06 -0.65
C GLU A 112 -8.30 16.92 -1.54
N TYR A 113 -7.69 15.88 -0.96
CA TYR A 113 -7.13 14.74 -1.67
C TYR A 113 -8.12 13.58 -1.76
N ALA A 114 -8.14 12.91 -2.91
CA ALA A 114 -8.69 11.57 -3.02
C ALA A 114 -7.57 10.52 -2.94
N ILE A 115 -7.72 9.58 -2.01
CA ILE A 115 -6.87 8.41 -1.87
C ILE A 115 -7.43 7.29 -2.75
N CYS A 116 -6.73 7.02 -3.84
CA CYS A 116 -7.07 6.02 -4.86
C CYS A 116 -6.07 4.86 -4.82
N GLY A 117 -6.36 3.76 -5.51
CA GLY A 117 -5.43 2.64 -5.49
C GLY A 117 -5.86 1.37 -6.16
N THR A 118 -4.87 0.50 -6.31
CA THR A 118 -4.96 -0.86 -6.84
C THR A 118 -3.85 -1.69 -6.19
N ARG A 119 -3.88 -3.02 -6.34
CA ARG A 119 -2.71 -3.82 -5.90
C ARG A 119 -1.54 -3.59 -6.86
N GLY A 120 -1.84 -3.42 -8.15
CA GLY A 120 -0.82 -3.43 -9.19
C GLY A 120 -0.38 -4.86 -9.49
N TRP A 121 0.59 -4.98 -10.39
CA TRP A 121 1.16 -6.26 -10.78
C TRP A 121 2.53 -6.09 -11.41
N LEU A 122 3.20 -7.22 -11.64
CA LEU A 122 4.46 -7.26 -12.37
C LEU A 122 4.33 -6.61 -13.76
N ASP A 123 5.28 -5.74 -14.11
CA ASP A 123 5.33 -5.08 -15.41
C ASP A 123 5.67 -6.08 -16.55
N PRO A 124 5.11 -5.90 -17.76
CA PRO A 124 5.44 -6.70 -18.93
C PRO A 124 6.92 -6.71 -19.34
N SER A 125 7.73 -5.72 -18.93
CA SER A 125 9.17 -5.70 -19.19
C SER A 125 9.93 -6.76 -18.41
N SER A 126 9.35 -7.29 -17.33
CA SER A 126 10.04 -8.24 -16.47
C SER A 126 10.20 -9.61 -17.12
N ASP A 127 11.39 -10.19 -17.03
CA ASP A 127 11.68 -11.57 -17.47
C ASP A 127 10.79 -12.63 -16.80
N LYS A 128 10.14 -12.31 -15.67
CA LYS A 128 9.23 -13.22 -14.96
C LYS A 128 7.79 -13.14 -15.46
N PHE A 129 7.46 -12.17 -16.30
CA PHE A 129 6.11 -11.94 -16.79
C PHE A 129 5.73 -13.01 -17.82
N ASN A 130 4.55 -13.62 -17.65
CA ASN A 130 4.04 -14.64 -18.57
C ASN A 130 2.56 -14.40 -18.94
N THR A 131 2.01 -15.25 -19.79
CA THR A 131 0.64 -15.11 -20.32
C THR A 131 -0.46 -15.14 -19.27
N LYS A 132 -0.22 -15.71 -18.08
CA LYS A 132 -1.18 -15.63 -16.96
C LYS A 132 -1.18 -14.24 -16.32
N ASP A 133 -0.03 -13.57 -16.33
CA ASP A 133 0.16 -12.24 -15.75
C ASP A 133 -0.53 -11.17 -16.58
N GLU A 134 -0.58 -11.30 -17.91
CA GLU A 134 -1.28 -10.38 -18.82
C GLU A 134 -2.71 -10.06 -18.36
N LYS A 135 -3.48 -11.11 -18.03
CA LYS A 135 -4.86 -10.95 -17.58
C LYS A 135 -4.96 -10.25 -16.23
N ILE A 136 -4.01 -10.50 -15.33
CA ILE A 136 -4.00 -9.91 -14.00
C ILE A 136 -3.59 -8.44 -14.10
N TYR A 137 -2.51 -8.15 -14.83
CA TYR A 137 -1.99 -6.81 -15.08
C TYR A 137 -3.06 -5.90 -15.70
N ALA A 138 -3.72 -6.35 -16.78
CA ALA A 138 -4.81 -5.60 -17.41
C ALA A 138 -5.99 -5.35 -16.44
N ARG A 139 -6.33 -6.33 -15.60
CA ARG A 139 -7.38 -6.17 -14.59
C ARG A 139 -6.99 -5.14 -13.53
N GLU A 140 -5.74 -5.11 -13.08
CA GLU A 140 -5.27 -4.13 -12.09
C GLU A 140 -5.24 -2.70 -12.65
N GLN A 141 -4.95 -2.53 -13.95
CA GLN A 141 -5.12 -1.24 -14.65
C GLN A 141 -6.59 -0.78 -14.63
N ILE A 142 -7.54 -1.68 -14.94
CA ILE A 142 -8.98 -1.37 -14.90
C ILE A 142 -9.40 -0.96 -13.48
N ARG A 143 -8.95 -1.69 -12.46
CA ARG A 143 -9.27 -1.39 -11.05
C ARG A 143 -8.75 -0.01 -10.62
N LEU A 144 -7.52 0.33 -11.04
CA LEU A 144 -6.96 1.65 -10.82
C LEU A 144 -7.83 2.73 -11.49
N LYS A 145 -8.18 2.55 -12.76
CA LYS A 145 -9.04 3.51 -13.48
C LYS A 145 -10.41 3.65 -12.82
N LEU A 146 -11.04 2.57 -12.34
CA LEU A 146 -12.30 2.65 -11.59
C LEU A 146 -12.18 3.49 -10.31
N SER A 147 -11.08 3.32 -9.57
CA SER A 147 -10.78 4.12 -8.38
C SER A 147 -10.63 5.61 -8.73
N LEU A 148 -9.80 5.92 -9.73
CA LEU A 148 -9.52 7.29 -10.19
C LEU A 148 -10.74 7.98 -10.81
N ASP A 149 -11.49 7.29 -11.67
CA ASP A 149 -12.72 7.78 -12.29
C ASP A 149 -13.75 8.16 -11.24
N SER A 150 -13.88 7.34 -10.19
CA SER A 150 -14.79 7.62 -9.08
C SER A 150 -14.41 8.90 -8.34
N ALA A 151 -13.12 9.16 -8.13
CA ALA A 151 -12.63 10.38 -7.50
C ALA A 151 -12.84 11.62 -8.39
N LYS A 152 -12.48 11.53 -9.68
CA LYS A 152 -12.67 12.61 -10.65
C LYS A 152 -14.15 12.97 -10.82
N LYS A 153 -15.04 11.97 -10.90
CA LYS A 153 -16.49 12.21 -10.98
C LYS A 153 -17.05 12.92 -9.74
N ALA A 154 -16.42 12.72 -8.59
CA ALA A 154 -16.77 13.41 -7.35
C ALA A 154 -16.12 14.81 -7.23
N GLY A 155 -15.36 15.25 -8.23
CA GLY A 155 -14.77 16.59 -8.30
C GLY A 155 -13.39 16.73 -7.64
N TYR A 156 -12.73 15.64 -7.28
CA TYR A 156 -11.38 15.72 -6.71
C TYR A 156 -10.33 16.03 -7.79
N GLU A 157 -9.55 17.08 -7.56
CA GLU A 157 -8.44 17.45 -8.44
C GLU A 157 -7.13 16.84 -7.97
N LYS A 158 -6.86 16.87 -6.66
CA LYS A 158 -5.65 16.30 -6.05
C LYS A 158 -5.82 14.83 -5.72
N ILE A 159 -4.87 14.01 -6.16
CA ILE A 159 -4.95 12.55 -6.03
C ILE A 159 -3.65 11.97 -5.49
N ILE A 160 -3.78 11.09 -4.50
CA ILE A 160 -2.71 10.21 -4.03
C ILE A 160 -3.12 8.77 -4.37
N VAL A 161 -2.20 7.99 -4.95
CA VAL A 161 -2.42 6.59 -5.28
C VAL A 161 -1.61 5.67 -4.37
N MET A 162 -2.24 4.65 -3.80
CA MET A 162 -1.55 3.48 -3.25
C MET A 162 -1.50 2.37 -4.30
N ILE A 163 -0.29 1.87 -4.59
CA ILE A 163 -0.07 0.70 -5.43
C ILE A 163 0.99 -0.18 -4.77
N HIS A 164 0.71 -1.46 -4.55
CA HIS A 164 1.65 -2.30 -3.80
C HIS A 164 2.90 -2.64 -4.62
N TYR A 165 2.71 -3.14 -5.84
CA TYR A 165 3.82 -3.42 -6.76
C TYR A 165 4.48 -2.12 -7.25
N PRO A 166 5.82 -2.09 -7.45
CA PRO A 166 6.49 -0.96 -8.05
C PRO A 166 5.91 -0.68 -9.44
N PRO A 167 5.45 0.55 -9.72
CA PRO A 167 4.69 0.84 -10.94
C PRO A 167 5.59 1.07 -12.17
N PHE A 168 6.84 0.61 -12.18
CA PHE A 168 7.83 1.01 -13.19
C PHE A 168 8.24 -0.16 -14.09
N ALA A 169 8.52 0.13 -15.37
CA ALA A 169 9.27 -0.78 -16.23
C ALA A 169 10.79 -0.72 -15.98
N ASP A 170 11.52 -1.72 -16.46
CA ASP A 170 12.95 -1.90 -16.17
C ASP A 170 13.87 -0.85 -16.83
N GLU A 171 13.59 -0.41 -18.07
CA GLU A 171 14.48 0.49 -18.81
C GLU A 171 14.32 1.97 -18.40
N ASN A 172 13.21 2.60 -18.78
CA ASN A 172 13.00 4.04 -18.61
C ASN A 172 12.08 4.37 -17.42
N GLY A 173 11.56 3.35 -16.73
CA GLY A 173 10.59 3.52 -15.65
C GLY A 173 9.16 3.85 -16.09
N GLU A 174 8.91 4.11 -17.37
CA GLU A 174 7.54 4.30 -17.87
C GLU A 174 6.84 2.95 -18.05
N SER A 175 5.63 2.83 -17.52
CA SER A 175 4.73 1.68 -17.64
C SER A 175 3.30 2.14 -17.95
N ASP A 176 2.38 1.20 -18.17
CA ASP A 176 0.96 1.54 -18.27
C ASP A 176 0.44 2.20 -16.98
N PHE A 177 0.94 1.79 -15.80
CA PHE A 177 0.54 2.41 -14.53
C PHE A 177 1.05 3.86 -14.42
N THR A 178 2.30 4.14 -14.75
CA THR A 178 2.80 5.53 -14.72
C THR A 178 2.11 6.41 -15.74
N ASN A 179 1.73 5.85 -16.89
CA ASN A 179 0.97 6.55 -17.91
C ASN A 179 -0.44 6.91 -17.41
N ILE A 180 -1.11 6.00 -16.71
CA ILE A 180 -2.39 6.28 -16.04
C ILE A 180 -2.22 7.37 -14.99
N PHE A 181 -1.17 7.34 -14.17
CA PHE A 181 -0.94 8.38 -13.15
C PHE A 181 -0.82 9.76 -13.78
N LYS A 182 -0.07 9.87 -14.88
CA LYS A 182 0.08 11.11 -15.65
C LYS A 182 -1.24 11.57 -16.26
N GLU A 183 -2.00 10.67 -16.89
CA GLU A 183 -3.30 10.96 -17.50
C GLU A 183 -4.29 11.55 -16.49
N TYR A 184 -4.31 11.02 -15.26
CA TYR A 184 -5.24 11.46 -14.22
C TYR A 184 -4.71 12.59 -13.34
N GLY A 185 -3.49 13.07 -13.56
CA GLY A 185 -2.86 14.11 -12.75
C GLY A 185 -2.65 13.69 -11.30
N VAL A 186 -2.19 12.45 -11.08
CA VAL A 186 -1.81 11.96 -9.75
C VAL A 186 -0.62 12.75 -9.24
N GLU A 187 -0.68 13.27 -8.02
CA GLU A 187 0.42 14.05 -7.42
C GLU A 187 1.43 13.16 -6.72
N LYS A 188 0.96 12.12 -6.02
CA LYS A 188 1.82 11.21 -5.24
C LYS A 188 1.42 9.76 -5.42
N VAL A 189 2.41 8.88 -5.46
CA VAL A 189 2.25 7.43 -5.51
C VAL A 189 3.02 6.81 -4.35
N ILE A 190 2.28 6.14 -3.48
CA ILE A 190 2.79 5.38 -2.34
C ILE A 190 2.87 3.92 -2.76
N TYR A 191 4.06 3.32 -2.66
CA TYR A 191 4.24 1.92 -3.04
C TYR A 191 5.14 1.12 -2.08
N GLY A 192 5.16 -0.21 -2.25
CA GLY A 192 5.77 -1.17 -1.33
C GLY A 192 6.56 -2.28 -2.05
N HIS A 193 6.45 -3.51 -1.54
CA HIS A 193 6.86 -4.78 -2.16
C HIS A 193 8.37 -5.07 -2.23
N LEU A 194 9.22 -4.06 -2.41
CA LEU A 194 10.67 -4.26 -2.45
C LEU A 194 11.22 -4.46 -1.04
N HIS A 195 12.07 -5.47 -0.88
CA HIS A 195 12.69 -5.82 0.39
C HIS A 195 14.17 -6.19 0.23
N GLY A 196 14.93 -5.99 1.31
CA GLY A 196 16.33 -6.41 1.41
C GLY A 196 17.16 -5.98 0.20
N PRO A 197 17.86 -6.88 -0.50
CA PRO A 197 18.66 -6.52 -1.67
C PRO A 197 17.88 -5.85 -2.80
N SER A 198 16.57 -6.08 -2.91
CA SER A 198 15.73 -5.48 -3.95
C SER A 198 15.46 -3.99 -3.71
N ASN A 199 15.74 -3.48 -2.51
CA ASN A 199 15.58 -2.07 -2.17
C ASN A 199 16.42 -1.15 -3.07
N ILE A 200 17.53 -1.65 -3.64
CA ILE A 200 18.33 -0.90 -4.63
C ILE A 200 17.54 -0.51 -5.89
N LYS A 201 16.42 -1.18 -6.16
CA LYS A 201 15.53 -0.89 -7.30
C LYS A 201 14.47 0.16 -6.98
N ALA A 202 14.38 0.64 -5.74
CA ALA A 202 13.42 1.66 -5.37
C ALA A 202 13.70 2.95 -6.14
N LYS A 203 12.64 3.56 -6.67
CA LYS A 203 12.66 4.87 -7.32
C LYS A 203 11.83 5.82 -6.48
N GLU A 204 12.48 6.86 -5.95
CA GLU A 204 11.86 7.85 -5.07
C GLU A 204 11.97 9.26 -5.64
N GLY A 205 11.12 10.16 -5.15
CA GLY A 205 11.10 11.57 -5.53
C GLY A 205 10.24 11.85 -6.76
N ILE A 206 10.39 13.04 -7.32
CA ILE A 206 9.56 13.52 -8.43
C ILE A 206 10.08 12.95 -9.75
N ILE A 207 9.27 12.13 -10.41
CA ILE A 207 9.54 11.53 -11.72
C ILE A 207 8.37 11.88 -12.63
N ASN A 208 8.65 12.57 -13.74
CA ASN A 208 7.63 13.00 -14.71
C ASN A 208 6.45 13.78 -14.08
N GLY A 209 6.72 14.53 -13.01
CA GLY A 209 5.72 15.36 -12.31
C GLY A 209 4.92 14.63 -11.22
N VAL A 210 5.17 13.35 -10.99
CA VAL A 210 4.55 12.56 -9.92
C VAL A 210 5.60 12.24 -8.85
N GLU A 211 5.29 12.44 -7.59
CA GLU A 211 6.15 12.07 -6.47
C GLU A 211 5.96 10.60 -6.09
N TYR A 212 7.02 9.80 -6.16
CA TYR A 212 7.00 8.39 -5.79
C TYR A 212 7.66 8.20 -4.43
N ILE A 213 7.00 7.44 -3.57
CA ILE A 213 7.38 7.28 -2.17
C ILE A 213 7.34 5.80 -1.83
N MET A 214 8.50 5.25 -1.50
CA MET A 214 8.68 3.83 -1.20
C MET A 214 8.49 3.58 0.30
N THR A 215 7.62 2.65 0.67
CA THR A 215 7.11 2.54 2.06
C THR A 215 7.21 1.17 2.71
N SER A 216 7.87 0.18 2.07
CA SER A 216 8.16 -1.11 2.72
C SER A 216 8.80 -0.86 4.08
N CYS A 217 8.28 -1.51 5.11
CA CYS A 217 8.71 -1.21 6.47
C CYS A 217 10.22 -1.41 6.68
N ASP A 218 10.87 -2.42 6.10
CA ASP A 218 12.34 -2.59 6.21
C ASP A 218 13.14 -1.52 5.49
N PHE A 219 12.57 -0.88 4.46
CA PHE A 219 13.16 0.24 3.74
C PHE A 219 13.14 1.52 4.58
N ILE A 220 12.00 1.81 5.22
CA ILE A 220 11.79 3.02 6.05
C ILE A 220 12.15 2.82 7.52
N ASP A 221 12.91 1.78 7.84
CA ASP A 221 13.32 1.42 9.20
C ASP A 221 12.16 1.24 10.20
N PHE A 222 11.09 0.60 9.72
CA PHE A 222 9.87 0.29 10.46
C PHE A 222 9.20 1.53 11.02
N ASN A 223 9.40 2.68 10.35
CA ASN A 223 9.01 3.97 10.87
C ASN A 223 8.08 4.70 9.90
N PRO A 224 6.78 4.81 10.21
CA PRO A 224 5.82 5.49 9.34
C PRO A 224 6.32 6.88 8.93
N ILE A 225 6.27 7.15 7.63
CA ILE A 225 6.73 8.41 7.05
C ILE A 225 5.57 9.39 6.93
N LYS A 226 5.82 10.67 7.19
CA LYS A 226 4.80 11.71 7.00
C LYS A 226 4.74 12.09 5.53
N ILE A 227 3.53 12.11 4.96
CA ILE A 227 3.23 12.44 3.57
C ILE A 227 2.68 13.87 3.45
N LEU A 228 1.76 14.26 4.35
CA LEU A 228 1.16 15.59 4.44
C LEU A 228 0.95 15.98 5.90
N ASP A 229 0.86 17.28 6.18
CA ASP A 229 0.47 17.83 7.50
C ASP A 229 -1.05 17.89 7.72
#